data_AF-A0A916JEW2-F1
#
_entry.id   AF-A0A916JEW2-F1
#
_cell.length_a   1.000
_cell.length_b   1.000
_cell.length_c   1.000
_cell.angle_alpha   90.00
_cell.angle_beta   90.00
_cell.angle_gamma   90.00
#
_symmetry.space_group_name_H-M   'P 1'
#
loop_
_entity.id
_entity.type
_entity.pdbx_description
1 polymer ?
#
loop_
_entity_poly.entity_id
_entity_poly.type
_entity_poly.pdbx_seq_one_letter_code
_entity_poly.pdbx_strand_id
1 'polypeptide(L)'
;MNINNAMINYSNLKTQKYIIRNPYKKSAILLSHQTGSSGEMVAIALLGFPRTTSFGAQTAGYSTINQTYSFCHGSQLFLATDYSADKNKKIYQNGTQPDFKLDKALGEPEIIAFVKRRLLNE
;
A
#
# COMPACT_ATOMS: atom_id res chain seq x y z
N MET A 1 -10.90 14.62 -10.42
CA MET A 1 -9.51 15.04 -10.13
C MET A 1 -8.86 15.29 -11.47
N ASN A 2 -8.48 16.54 -11.77
CA ASN A 2 -7.81 16.86 -13.03
C ASN A 2 -6.39 17.29 -12.68
N ILE A 3 -5.39 16.51 -13.11
CA ILE A 3 -4.00 16.72 -12.74
C ILE A 3 -3.33 17.46 -13.89
N ASN A 4 -3.15 18.77 -13.75
CA ASN A 4 -2.34 19.59 -14.67
C ASN A 4 -1.22 20.23 -13.86
N ASN A 5 0.02 20.09 -14.34
CA ASN A 5 1.23 20.73 -13.77
C ASN A 5 1.43 20.52 -12.25
N ALA A 6 1.14 19.32 -11.72
CA ALA A 6 1.28 18.98 -10.30
C ALA A 6 0.48 19.87 -9.31
N MET A 7 -0.39 20.76 -9.82
CA MET A 7 -1.31 21.53 -8.99
C MET A 7 -2.61 20.75 -8.80
N ILE A 8 -2.96 20.50 -7.54
CA ILE A 8 -4.24 19.90 -7.18
C ILE A 8 -5.31 20.99 -7.30
N ASN A 9 -6.00 21.02 -8.45
CA ASN A 9 -7.22 21.80 -8.59
C ASN A 9 -8.35 21.06 -7.84
N TYR A 10 -8.66 21.52 -6.63
CA TYR A 10 -9.81 21.03 -5.88
C TYR A 10 -11.08 21.45 -6.63
N SER A 11 -11.83 20.47 -7.14
CA SER A 11 -13.16 20.71 -7.68
C SER A 11 -14.08 21.21 -6.56
N ASN A 12 -14.84 22.28 -6.78
CA ASN A 12 -15.96 22.72 -5.90
C ASN A 12 -17.12 21.70 -5.83
N LEU A 13 -16.93 20.49 -6.35
CA LEU A 13 -17.87 19.40 -6.24
C LEU A 13 -17.93 18.96 -4.78
N LYS A 14 -19.13 19.02 -4.18
CA LYS A 14 -19.41 18.35 -2.91
C LYS A 14 -19.07 16.87 -3.08
N THR A 15 -17.94 16.43 -2.55
CA THR A 15 -17.61 15.01 -2.47
C THR A 15 -18.65 14.36 -1.57
N GLN A 16 -19.46 13.45 -2.11
CA GLN A 16 -20.29 12.62 -1.27
C GLN A 16 -19.36 11.81 -0.37
N LYS A 17 -19.48 12.01 0.94
CA LYS A 17 -18.73 11.25 1.92
C LYS A 17 -19.10 9.77 1.77
N TYR A 18 -18.19 8.97 1.24
CA TYR A 18 -18.40 7.53 1.18
C TYR A 18 -18.39 6.97 2.60
N ILE A 19 -19.52 6.41 3.03
CA ILE A 19 -19.63 5.71 4.30
C ILE A 19 -19.32 4.23 4.03
N ILE A 20 -18.26 3.73 4.65
CA ILE A 20 -17.87 2.33 4.55
C ILE A 20 -19.02 1.48 5.11
N ARG A 21 -19.56 0.58 4.29
CA ARG A 21 -20.70 -0.27 4.66
C ARG A 21 -20.37 -1.24 5.80
N ASN A 22 -19.14 -1.73 5.85
CA ASN A 22 -18.67 -2.62 6.91
C ASN A 22 -17.23 -2.23 7.33
N PRO A 23 -17.07 -1.22 8.22
CA PRO A 23 -15.76 -0.71 8.62
C PRO A 23 -14.95 -1.70 9.46
N TYR A 24 -15.55 -2.82 9.88
CA TYR A 24 -14.92 -3.84 10.71
C TYR A 24 -14.71 -5.17 9.97
N LYS A 25 -14.92 -5.20 8.64
CA LYS A 25 -14.66 -6.40 7.86
C LYS A 25 -13.16 -6.70 7.88
N LYS A 26 -12.80 -7.90 8.32
CA LYS A 26 -11.42 -8.35 8.31
C LYS A 26 -10.88 -8.40 6.89
N SER A 27 -9.64 -7.95 6.72
CA SER A 27 -8.98 -7.88 5.41
C SER A 27 -7.61 -8.55 5.47
N ALA A 28 -7.31 -9.38 4.47
CA ALA A 28 -6.00 -9.99 4.31
C ALA A 28 -5.23 -9.31 3.18
N ILE A 29 -3.99 -8.90 3.45
CA ILE A 29 -3.10 -8.29 2.45
C ILE A 29 -1.97 -9.26 2.14
N LEU A 30 -1.85 -9.66 0.88
CA LEU A 30 -0.76 -10.53 0.41
C LEU A 30 0.40 -9.66 -0.10
N LEU A 31 1.59 -9.89 0.47
CA LEU A 31 2.82 -9.16 0.16
C LEU A 31 3.88 -10.12 -0.39
N SER A 32 4.70 -9.64 -1.31
CA SER A 32 5.86 -10.37 -1.81
C SER A 32 7.05 -9.44 -2.01
N HIS A 33 8.22 -10.01 -2.28
CA HIS A 33 9.41 -9.24 -2.68
C HIS A 33 9.22 -8.41 -3.96
N GLN A 34 8.14 -8.66 -4.73
CA GLN A 34 7.78 -7.90 -5.93
C GLN A 34 6.77 -6.78 -5.62
N THR A 35 6.15 -6.77 -4.44
CA THR A 35 5.36 -5.64 -3.98
C THR A 35 6.31 -4.48 -3.74
N GLY A 36 6.39 -3.54 -4.68
CA GLY A 36 7.30 -2.41 -4.64
C GLY A 36 6.65 -1.10 -5.07
N SER A 37 7.24 0.03 -4.67
CA SER A 37 6.88 1.36 -5.14
C SER A 37 5.38 1.67 -4.93
N SER A 38 4.62 2.02 -5.96
CA SER A 38 3.17 2.26 -5.85
C SER A 38 2.39 1.09 -5.22
N GLY A 39 2.87 -0.15 -5.41
CA GLY A 39 2.32 -1.33 -4.73
C GLY A 39 2.52 -1.30 -3.21
N GLU A 40 3.67 -0.80 -2.74
CA GLU A 40 3.91 -0.57 -1.31
C GLU A 40 3.05 0.56 -0.77
N MET A 41 2.78 1.61 -1.56
CA MET A 41 1.89 2.70 -1.11
C MET A 41 0.47 2.20 -0.87
N VAL A 42 -0.04 1.33 -1.75
CA VAL A 42 -1.35 0.68 -1.55
C VAL A 42 -1.33 -0.21 -0.31
N ALA A 43 -0.27 -1.00 -0.11
CA ALA A 43 -0.13 -1.84 1.08
C ALA A 43 -0.11 -0.99 2.36
N ILE A 44 0.73 0.05 2.44
CA ILE A 44 0.83 0.96 3.58
C ILE A 44 -0.52 1.60 3.91
N ALA A 45 -1.26 2.06 2.90
CA ALA A 45 -2.59 2.64 3.11
C ALA A 45 -3.57 1.64 3.76
N LEU A 46 -3.56 0.38 3.29
CA LEU A 46 -4.44 -0.67 3.80
C LEU A 46 -4.04 -1.14 5.21
N LEU A 47 -2.74 -1.24 5.48
CA LEU A 47 -2.21 -1.66 6.79
C LEU A 47 -2.53 -0.68 7.91
N GLY A 48 -2.79 0.59 7.57
CA GLY A 48 -3.25 1.58 8.54
C GLY A 48 -4.68 1.36 9.06
N PHE A 49 -5.48 0.48 8.44
CA PHE A 49 -6.85 0.19 8.87
C PHE A 49 -6.92 -0.91 9.94
N PRO A 50 -7.87 -0.82 10.89
CA PRO A 50 -8.07 -1.86 11.89
C PRO A 50 -8.54 -3.17 11.26
N ARG A 51 -8.25 -4.31 11.90
CA ARG A 51 -8.62 -5.67 11.45
C ARG A 51 -8.06 -6.02 10.06
N THR A 52 -6.90 -5.46 9.73
CA THR A 52 -6.10 -5.83 8.56
C THR A 52 -4.94 -6.70 9.03
N THR A 53 -4.75 -7.84 8.37
CA THR A 53 -3.64 -8.76 8.66
C THR A 53 -2.87 -9.01 7.37
N SER A 54 -1.55 -8.94 7.43
CA SER A 54 -0.66 -9.15 6.27
C SER A 54 0.01 -10.51 6.28
N PHE A 55 0.20 -11.06 5.08
CA PHE A 55 0.76 -12.39 4.85
C PHE A 55 1.77 -12.35 3.70
N GLY A 56 2.76 -13.25 3.71
CA GLY A 56 3.65 -13.47 2.57
C GLY A 56 5.11 -13.24 2.88
N ALA A 57 5.76 -12.34 2.15
CA ALA A 57 7.18 -11.99 2.34
C ALA A 57 7.39 -10.47 2.44
N GLN A 58 8.59 -10.06 2.83
CA GLN A 58 8.98 -8.64 2.86
C GLN A 58 8.80 -7.99 1.49
N THR A 59 8.27 -6.77 1.46
CA THR A 59 8.15 -5.95 0.25
C THR A 59 9.50 -5.47 -0.30
N ALA A 60 9.53 -4.89 -1.50
CA ALA A 60 10.76 -4.53 -2.22
C ALA A 60 11.58 -3.40 -1.56
N GLY A 61 10.96 -2.55 -0.74
CA GLY A 61 11.65 -1.49 -0.02
C GLY A 61 11.72 -0.14 -0.74
N TYR A 62 10.86 0.09 -1.73
CA TYR A 62 10.72 1.37 -2.43
C TYR A 62 9.58 2.20 -1.84
N SER A 63 9.57 2.35 -0.51
CA SER A 63 8.51 3.02 0.27
C SER A 63 8.65 4.55 0.32
N THR A 64 9.08 5.17 -0.77
CA THR A 64 9.30 6.62 -0.88
C THR A 64 8.30 7.29 -1.80
N ILE A 65 8.06 8.59 -1.57
CA ILE A 65 7.38 9.48 -2.50
C ILE A 65 8.40 10.07 -3.46
N ASN A 66 8.05 10.09 -4.75
CA ASN A 66 8.88 10.69 -5.78
C ASN A 66 8.34 12.07 -6.16
N GLN A 67 9.24 13.04 -6.26
CA GLN A 67 9.00 14.31 -6.96
C GLN A 67 9.58 14.24 -8.37
N THR A 68 8.82 14.77 -9.32
CA THR A 68 9.22 14.80 -10.73
C THR A 68 9.78 16.17 -11.10
N TYR A 69 11.01 16.20 -11.60
CA TYR A 69 11.65 17.39 -12.15
C TYR A 69 11.83 17.22 -13.66
N SER A 70 11.23 18.11 -14.45
CA SER A 70 11.30 18.09 -15.91
C SER A 70 12.40 19.01 -16.43
N PHE A 71 13.16 18.55 -17.41
CA PHE A 71 14.21 19.33 -18.07
C PHE A 71 13.75 19.88 -19.43
N CYS A 72 14.49 20.87 -19.97
CA CYS A 72 14.15 21.61 -21.20
C CYS A 72 13.93 20.75 -22.45
N HIS A 73 14.49 19.53 -22.50
CA HIS A 73 14.35 18.60 -23.63
C HIS A 73 13.44 17.40 -23.34
N GLY A 74 12.58 17.50 -22.32
CA GLY A 74 11.54 16.49 -22.03
C GLY A 74 11.99 15.29 -21.20
N SER A 75 13.28 15.20 -20.84
CA SER A 75 13.73 14.24 -19.83
C SER A 75 13.16 14.60 -18.46
N GLN A 76 13.03 13.60 -17.59
CA GLN A 76 12.46 13.73 -16.25
C GLN A 76 13.36 13.03 -15.22
N LEU A 77 13.58 13.68 -14.09
CA LEU A 77 14.17 13.09 -12.89
C LEU A 77 13.07 12.78 -11.88
N PHE A 78 12.94 11.51 -11.50
CA PHE A 78 12.07 11.08 -10.40
C PHE A 78 12.93 10.92 -9.15
N LEU A 79 12.90 11.93 -8.29
CA LEU A 79 13.70 11.95 -7.07
C LEU A 79 12.87 11.48 -5.89
N ALA A 80 13.34 10.47 -5.16
CA ALA A 80 12.76 10.08 -3.88
C ALA A 80 13.06 11.17 -2.85
N THR A 81 12.03 11.86 -2.35
CA THR A 81 12.19 12.99 -1.43
C THR A 81 11.73 12.72 -0.01
N ASP A 82 10.80 11.77 0.16
CA ASP A 82 10.12 11.52 1.43
C ASP A 82 9.85 10.03 1.64
N TYR A 83 9.73 9.62 2.90
CA TYR A 83 9.23 8.29 3.26
C TYR A 83 7.71 8.29 3.41
N SER A 84 7.09 7.17 3.05
CA SER A 84 5.66 6.97 3.22
C SER A 84 5.30 6.62 4.66
N ALA A 85 4.14 7.11 5.11
CA ALA A 85 3.55 6.78 6.40
C ALA A 85 2.08 6.38 6.26
N ASP A 86 1.61 5.50 7.13
CA ASP A 86 0.19 5.14 7.19
C ASP A 86 -0.64 6.19 7.95
N LYS A 87 -1.97 5.99 8.01
CA LYS A 87 -2.89 6.88 8.75
C LYS A 87 -2.66 6.91 10.27
N ASN A 88 -1.85 5.99 10.80
CA ASN A 88 -1.46 5.92 12.20
C ASN A 88 -0.09 6.57 12.45
N LYS A 89 0.47 7.24 11.42
CA LYS A 89 1.78 7.91 11.45
C LYS A 89 2.97 6.95 11.58
N LYS A 90 2.79 5.66 11.28
CA LYS A 90 3.92 4.72 11.19
C LYS A 90 4.67 4.97 9.90
N ILE A 91 5.98 5.20 9.99
CA ILE A 91 6.86 5.46 8.85
C ILE A 91 7.45 4.15 8.33
N TYR A 92 7.54 3.99 7.01
CA TYR A 92 8.04 2.79 6.33
C TYR A 92 9.26 3.14 5.48
N GLN A 93 10.45 2.66 5.86
CA GLN A 93 11.72 3.04 5.21
C GLN A 93 12.36 1.91 4.39
N ASN A 94 12.29 0.68 4.87
CA ASN A 94 13.03 -0.46 4.31
C ASN A 94 12.08 -1.59 3.88
N GLY A 95 10.93 -1.21 3.34
CA GLY A 95 9.84 -2.12 3.04
C GLY A 95 9.07 -2.56 4.31
N THR A 96 8.14 -3.48 4.11
CA THR A 96 7.18 -3.94 5.11
C THR A 96 7.31 -5.44 5.28
N GLN A 97 7.53 -5.88 6.52
CA GLN A 97 7.39 -7.29 6.89
C GLN A 97 5.91 -7.64 7.05
N PRO A 98 5.46 -8.80 6.56
CA PRO A 98 4.11 -9.27 6.84
C PRO A 98 4.00 -9.73 8.30
N ASP A 99 2.78 -9.68 8.84
CA ASP A 99 2.46 -10.23 10.16
C ASP A 99 2.69 -11.75 10.19
N PHE A 100 2.36 -12.43 9.08
CA PHE A 100 2.59 -13.85 8.89
C PHE A 100 3.45 -14.12 7.66
N LYS A 101 4.66 -14.65 7.87
CA LYS A 101 5.48 -15.14 6.76
C LYS A 101 4.89 -16.41 6.17
N LEU A 102 4.82 -16.47 4.84
CA LEU A 102 4.43 -17.68 4.11
C LEU A 102 5.68 -18.41 3.62
N ASP A 103 5.63 -19.74 3.64
CA ASP A 103 6.64 -20.56 3.01
C ASP A 103 6.51 -20.45 1.48
N LYS A 104 7.65 -20.28 0.80
CA LYS A 104 7.73 -20.19 -0.66
C LYS A 104 7.33 -21.50 -1.35
N ALA A 105 7.33 -22.62 -0.64
CA ALA A 105 6.93 -23.92 -1.15
C ALA A 105 5.40 -24.10 -1.28
N LEU A 106 4.59 -23.21 -0.69
CA LEU A 106 3.13 -23.33 -0.73
C LEU A 106 2.58 -22.89 -2.09
N GLY A 107 1.65 -23.68 -2.63
CA GLY A 107 0.83 -23.30 -3.78
C GLY A 107 -0.28 -22.32 -3.38
N GLU A 108 -0.93 -21.73 -4.38
CA GLU A 108 -2.03 -20.79 -4.18
C GLU A 108 -3.20 -21.37 -3.35
N PRO A 109 -3.66 -22.62 -3.57
CA PRO A 109 -4.73 -23.21 -2.76
C PRO A 109 -4.35 -23.30 -1.26
N GLU A 110 -3.12 -23.71 -0.96
CA GLU A 110 -2.62 -23.82 0.41
C GLU A 110 -2.49 -22.45 1.08
N ILE A 111 -2.01 -21.44 0.33
CA ILE A 111 -1.94 -20.06 0.79
C ILE A 111 -3.34 -19.54 1.12
N ILE A 112 -4.31 -19.71 0.22
CA ILE A 112 -5.68 -19.25 0.46
C ILE A 112 -6.27 -19.95 1.68
N ALA A 113 -6.08 -21.26 1.84
CA ALA A 113 -6.56 -22.01 2.98
C ALA A 113 -5.93 -21.54 4.29
N PHE A 114 -4.62 -21.27 4.30
CA PHE A 114 -3.90 -20.74 5.45
C PHE A 114 -4.39 -19.35 5.84
N VAL A 115 -4.49 -18.44 4.87
CA VAL A 115 -4.95 -17.06 5.07
C VAL A 115 -6.38 -17.05 5.61
N LYS A 116 -7.30 -17.82 5.01
CA LYS A 116 -8.68 -17.92 5.48
C LYS A 116 -8.74 -18.41 6.93
N ARG A 117 -7.97 -19.44 7.27
CA ARG A 117 -7.92 -19.99 8.64
C ARG A 117 -7.46 -18.94 9.65
N ARG A 118 -6.39 -18.20 9.34
CA ARG A 118 -5.87 -17.14 10.22
C ARG A 118 -6.84 -15.98 10.34
N LEU A 119 -7.32 -15.47 9.21
CA LEU A 119 -8.21 -14.32 9.19
C LEU A 119 -9.55 -14.59 9.90
N LEU A 120 -10.10 -15.80 9.80
CA LEU A 120 -11.40 -16.12 10.42
C LEU A 120 -11.30 -16.45 11.91
N ASN A 121 -10.14 -16.93 12.40
CA ASN A 121 -9.97 -17.40 13.77
C ASN A 121 -9.36 -16.36 14.75
N GLU A 122 -8.85 -15.23 14.25
CA GLU A 122 -8.45 -14.05 15.06
C GLU A 122 -9.63 -13.16 15.46
#